data_AF-A0A846NM39-F1
#
_entry.id   AF-A0A846NM39-F1
#
_cell.length_a   1.000
_cell.length_b   1.000
_cell.length_c   1.000
_cell.angle_alpha   90.00
_cell.angle_beta   90.00
_cell.angle_gamma   90.00
#
_symmetry.space_group_name_H-M   'P 1'
#
loop_
_entity.id
_entity.type
_entity.pdbx_description
1 polymer ?
#
loop_
_entity_poly.entity_id
_entity_poly.type
_entity_poly.pdbx_seq_one_letter_code
_entity_poly.pdbx_strand_id
1 'polypeptide(L)'
;MSQTVVELVLIFFALLVAIDIHEFAHAWSANRLGDNTAEQAGRITLNPFVHLDPIGTLMIFLARIGWGKPVPVNPNNFKNPKVGWALVSLAGPTSNLLLAFVFSLA
;
A
#
# COMPACT_ATOMS: atom_id res chain seq x y z
N MET A 1 26.48 10.35 -15.55
CA MET A 1 25.97 10.34 -14.16
C MET A 1 24.65 11.11 -13.97
N SER A 2 23.98 11.57 -15.04
CA SER A 2 22.77 12.40 -14.93
C SER A 2 21.45 11.65 -15.06
N GLN A 3 21.36 10.56 -15.82
CA GLN A 3 20.07 9.86 -16.03
C GLN A 3 19.77 8.82 -14.95
N THR A 4 20.75 8.01 -14.54
CA THR A 4 20.55 6.94 -13.54
C THR A 4 20.10 7.47 -12.18
N VAL A 5 20.61 8.64 -11.77
CA VAL A 5 20.22 9.26 -10.50
C VAL A 5 18.78 9.77 -10.57
N VAL A 6 18.40 10.38 -11.70
CA VAL A 6 17.02 10.84 -11.92
C VAL A 6 16.05 9.66 -11.92
N GLU A 7 16.38 8.57 -12.62
CA GLU A 7 15.56 7.34 -12.61
C GLU A 7 15.39 6.77 -11.19
N LEU A 8 16.47 6.69 -10.41
CA LEU A 8 16.42 6.22 -9.02
C LEU A 8 15.49 7.07 -8.15
N VAL A 9 15.57 8.40 -8.30
CA VAL A 9 14.71 9.34 -7.57
C VAL A 9 13.25 9.16 -7.99
N LEU A 10 12.96 9.06 -9.29
CA LEU A 10 11.61 8.85 -9.80
C LEU A 10 11.02 7.51 -9.33
N ILE A 11 11.79 6.42 -9.40
CA ILE A 11 11.37 5.10 -8.90
C ILE A 11 11.08 5.16 -7.41
N PHE A 12 11.93 5.83 -6.63
CA PHE A 12 11.72 5.97 -5.19
C PHE A 12 10.38 6.67 -4.89
N PHE A 13 10.12 7.83 -5.50
CA PHE A 13 8.85 8.55 -5.29
C PHE A 13 7.65 7.78 -5.82
N ALA A 14 7.77 7.10 -6.97
CA ALA A 14 6.71 6.26 -7.50
C ALA A 14 6.36 5.11 -6.54
N LEU A 15 7.37 4.48 -5.92
CA LEU A 15 7.17 3.43 -4.94
C LEU A 15 6.56 3.95 -3.63
N LEU A 16 6.97 5.14 -3.16
CA LEU A 16 6.35 5.78 -2.01
C LEU A 16 4.84 5.97 -2.23
N VAL A 17 4.45 6.53 -3.38
CA VAL A 17 3.04 6.78 -3.70
C VAL A 17 2.29 5.47 -3.90
N ALA A 18 2.86 4.51 -4.63
CA ALA A 18 2.21 3.24 -4.91
C ALA A 18 1.97 2.41 -3.64
N ILE A 19 2.99 2.28 -2.77
CA ILE A 19 2.86 1.51 -1.52
C ILE A 19 1.88 2.20 -0.57
N ASP A 20 1.95 3.53 -0.42
CA ASP A 20 1.07 4.28 0.48
C ASP A 20 -0.39 4.14 0.07
N ILE A 21 -0.71 4.31 -1.22
CA ILE A 21 -2.06 4.13 -1.74
C ILE A 21 -2.52 2.67 -1.62
N HIS A 22 -1.63 1.69 -1.85
CA HIS A 22 -1.92 0.26 -1.73
C HIS A 22 -2.34 -0.13 -0.31
N GLU A 23 -1.53 0.25 0.68
CA GLU A 23 -1.80 -0.06 2.07
C GLU A 23 -2.99 0.75 2.62
N PHE A 24 -3.13 2.02 2.20
CA PHE A 24 -4.32 2.80 2.48
C PHE A 24 -5.59 2.12 1.94
N ALA A 25 -5.56 1.59 0.73
CA ALA A 25 -6.71 0.91 0.12
C ALA A 25 -7.10 -0.36 0.90
N HIS A 26 -6.12 -1.13 1.39
CA HIS A 26 -6.37 -2.24 2.31
C HIS A 26 -7.05 -1.76 3.60
N ALA A 27 -6.49 -0.75 4.27
CA ALA A 27 -6.98 -0.22 5.53
C ALA A 27 -8.39 0.39 5.41
N TRP A 28 -8.62 1.16 4.35
CA TRP A 28 -9.91 1.80 4.06
C TRP A 28 -10.99 0.76 3.74
N SER A 29 -10.65 -0.25 2.94
CA SER A 29 -11.56 -1.34 2.60
C SER A 29 -11.93 -2.17 3.82
N ALA A 30 -10.94 -2.51 4.66
CA ALA A 30 -11.19 -3.24 5.91
C ALA A 30 -12.15 -2.47 6.82
N ASN A 31 -11.93 -1.16 6.99
CA ASN A 31 -12.80 -0.29 7.76
C ASN A 31 -14.25 -0.28 7.22
N ARG A 32 -14.40 -0.15 5.91
CA ARG A 32 -15.73 -0.18 5.24
C ARG A 32 -16.44 -1.51 5.39
N LEU A 33 -15.69 -2.60 5.53
CA LEU A 33 -16.23 -3.94 5.72
C LEU A 33 -16.48 -4.30 7.20
N GLY A 34 -16.21 -3.37 8.12
CA GLY A 34 -16.50 -3.49 9.55
C GLY A 34 -15.27 -3.72 10.44
N ASP A 35 -14.07 -3.83 9.88
CA ASP A 35 -12.84 -3.99 10.64
C ASP A 35 -12.12 -2.66 10.87
N ASN A 36 -12.26 -2.11 12.07
CA ASN A 36 -11.60 -0.87 12.47
C ASN A 36 -10.19 -1.06 13.05
N THR A 37 -9.58 -2.26 12.96
CA THR A 37 -8.23 -2.54 13.49
C THR A 37 -7.18 -1.59 12.89
N ALA A 38 -7.20 -1.39 11.58
CA ALA A 38 -6.28 -0.47 10.89
C ALA A 38 -6.53 1.00 11.27
N GLU A 39 -7.77 1.39 11.53
CA GLU A 39 -8.13 2.75 11.99
C GLU A 39 -7.55 3.02 13.38
N GLN A 40 -7.77 2.09 14.32
CA GLN A 40 -7.24 2.18 15.69
C GLN A 40 -5.71 2.23 15.73
N ALA A 41 -5.06 1.57 14.77
CA ALA A 41 -3.61 1.61 14.58
C ALA A 41 -3.12 2.88 13.84
N GLY A 42 -3.99 3.82 13.50
CA GLY A 42 -3.64 5.06 12.79
C GLY A 42 -3.19 4.83 11.34
N ARG A 43 -3.66 3.77 10.68
CA ARG A 43 -3.20 3.33 9.35
C ARG A 43 -4.10 3.79 8.21
N ILE A 44 -5.26 4.41 8.48
CA ILE A 44 -6.11 5.03 7.45
C ILE A 44 -5.61 6.45 7.19
N THR A 45 -4.49 6.57 6.49
CA THR A 45 -3.86 7.86 6.16
C THR A 45 -3.07 7.72 4.86
N LEU A 46 -2.86 8.84 4.15
CA LEU A 46 -1.94 8.90 3.00
C LEU A 46 -0.59 9.49 3.46
N ASN A 47 -0.05 8.87 4.52
CA ASN A 47 1.24 9.22 5.08
C ASN A 47 2.19 8.04 4.82
N PRO A 48 3.10 8.13 3.83
CA PRO A 48 3.96 7.00 3.47
C PRO A 48 4.81 6.53 4.63
N PHE A 49 5.20 7.43 5.55
CA PHE A 49 6.06 7.07 6.69
C PHE A 49 5.43 6.04 7.65
N VAL A 50 4.10 5.94 7.72
CA VAL A 50 3.47 4.87 8.51
C VAL A 50 3.43 3.55 7.75
N HIS A 51 3.40 3.59 6.42
CA HIS A 51 3.33 2.43 5.52
C HIS A 51 4.68 1.87 5.08
N LEU A 52 5.79 2.55 5.37
CA LEU A 52 7.12 2.04 5.02
C LEU A 52 7.66 1.08 6.09
N ASP A 53 8.24 -0.02 5.62
CA ASP A 53 9.13 -0.87 6.40
C ASP A 53 10.58 -0.43 6.11
N PRO A 54 11.38 -0.03 7.11
CA PRO A 54 12.77 0.41 6.85
C PRO A 54 13.64 -0.65 6.16
N ILE A 55 13.46 -1.93 6.50
CA ILE A 55 14.19 -3.04 5.89
C ILE A 55 13.66 -3.27 4.49
N GLY A 56 12.34 -3.35 4.32
CA GLY A 56 11.69 -3.52 3.02
C GLY A 56 12.08 -2.40 2.05
N THR A 57 12.11 -1.16 2.53
CA THR A 57 12.51 0.02 1.76
C THR A 57 13.98 -0.02 1.37
N LEU A 58 14.87 -0.42 2.29
CA LEU A 58 16.29 -0.58 1.98
C LEU A 58 16.53 -1.66 0.92
N MET A 59 15.79 -2.77 0.99
CA MET A 59 15.90 -3.87 0.03
C MET A 59 15.54 -3.48 -1.41
N ILE A 60 14.68 -2.47 -1.61
CA ILE A 60 14.38 -1.93 -2.94
C ILE A 60 15.67 -1.46 -3.64
N PHE A 61 16.56 -0.81 -2.89
CA PHE A 61 17.81 -0.29 -3.44
C PHE A 61 18.90 -1.36 -3.57
N LEU A 62 18.96 -2.30 -2.63
CA LEU A 62 20.01 -3.33 -2.58
C LEU A 62 19.72 -4.52 -3.51
N ALA A 63 18.47 -4.95 -3.57
CA ALA A 63 18.04 -6.20 -4.20
C ALA A 63 16.97 -6.00 -5.27
N ARG A 64 16.50 -4.77 -5.51
CA ARG A 64 15.37 -4.46 -6.41
C ARG A 64 14.08 -5.20 -6.05
N ILE A 65 13.96 -5.60 -4.79
CA ILE A 65 12.78 -6.24 -4.20
C ILE A 65 12.53 -5.54 -2.87
N GLY A 66 11.28 -5.20 -2.57
CA GLY A 66 10.93 -4.61 -1.28
C GLY A 66 9.45 -4.74 -0.96
N TRP A 67 9.09 -4.32 0.24
CA TRP A 67 7.74 -4.41 0.77
C TRP A 67 7.42 -3.20 1.66
N GLY A 68 6.13 -2.89 1.77
CA GLY A 68 5.63 -1.96 2.77
C GLY A 68 5.46 -2.64 4.13
N LYS A 69 5.26 -1.83 5.16
CA LYS A 69 4.75 -2.29 6.44
C LYS A 69 3.27 -2.64 6.28
N PRO A 70 2.86 -3.90 6.47
CA PRO A 70 1.49 -4.31 6.23
C PRO A 70 0.51 -3.62 7.19
N VAL A 71 -0.72 -3.38 6.73
CA VAL A 71 -1.81 -2.92 7.59
C VAL A 71 -2.44 -4.07 8.38
N PRO A 72 -2.77 -3.88 9.66
CA PRO A 72 -3.39 -4.93 10.46
C PRO A 72 -4.85 -5.09 10.05
N VAL A 73 -5.26 -6.34 9.78
CA VAL A 73 -6.63 -6.71 9.42
C VAL A 73 -7.07 -7.88 10.28
N ASN A 74 -8.26 -7.78 10.88
CA ASN A 74 -8.87 -8.82 11.70
C ASN A 74 -10.11 -9.39 11.00
N PRO A 75 -10.02 -10.59 10.39
CA PRO A 75 -11.13 -11.21 9.68
C PRO A 75 -12.38 -11.47 10.52
N ASN A 76 -12.22 -11.60 11.85
CA ASN A 76 -13.32 -11.87 12.76
C ASN A 76 -14.27 -10.66 12.93
N ASN A 77 -13.82 -9.47 12.53
CA ASN A 77 -14.64 -8.26 12.58
C ASN A 77 -15.56 -8.13 11.36
N PHE A 78 -15.34 -8.90 10.30
CA PHE A 78 -16.18 -8.86 9.11
C PHE A 78 -17.50 -9.61 9.32
N LYS A 79 -18.60 -9.08 8.76
CA LYS A 79 -19.90 -9.78 8.71
C LYS A 79 -19.81 -11.14 7.99
N ASN A 80 -18.96 -11.22 6.96
CA ASN A 80 -18.63 -12.45 6.25
C ASN A 80 -17.10 -12.53 6.10
N PRO A 81 -16.40 -13.29 6.95
CA PRO A 81 -14.93 -13.32 6.97
C PRO A 81 -14.28 -13.66 5.64
N LYS A 82 -14.86 -14.61 4.88
CA LYS A 82 -14.30 -15.03 3.58
C LYS A 82 -14.40 -13.93 2.54
N VAL A 83 -15.57 -13.30 2.43
CA VAL A 83 -15.80 -12.21 1.47
C VAL A 83 -15.01 -10.98 1.87
N GLY A 84 -15.01 -10.62 3.16
CA GLY A 84 -14.25 -9.49 3.66
C GLY A 84 -12.75 -9.63 3.39
N TRP A 85 -12.20 -10.81 3.68
CA TRP A 85 -10.79 -11.10 3.40
C TRP A 85 -10.45 -11.01 1.92
N ALA A 86 -11.29 -11.55 1.04
CA ALA A 86 -11.08 -11.49 -0.40
C ALA A 86 -11.12 -10.05 -0.94
N LEU A 87 -12.12 -9.26 -0.53
CA LEU A 87 -12.27 -7.87 -0.95
C LEU A 87 -11.11 -7.00 -0.45
N VAL A 88 -10.72 -7.15 0.82
CA VAL A 88 -9.57 -6.42 1.37
C VAL A 88 -8.29 -6.82 0.63
N SER A 89 -8.04 -8.12 0.42
CA SER A 89 -6.86 -8.59 -0.31
C SER A 89 -6.76 -8.04 -1.74
N LEU A 90 -7.89 -7.81 -2.39
CA LEU A 90 -7.95 -7.23 -3.75
C LEU A 90 -7.79 -5.70 -3.75
N ALA A 91 -8.13 -5.01 -2.66
CA ALA A 91 -8.17 -3.55 -2.62
C ALA A 91 -6.83 -2.89 -2.99
N GLY A 92 -5.72 -3.35 -2.40
CA GLY A 92 -4.38 -2.83 -2.70
C GLY A 92 -3.95 -3.07 -4.16
N PRO A 93 -4.03 -4.31 -4.69
CA PRO A 93 -3.74 -4.55 -6.10
C PRO A 93 -4.62 -3.73 -7.04
N THR A 94 -5.92 -3.62 -6.77
CA THR A 94 -6.84 -2.78 -7.55
C THR A 94 -6.46 -1.31 -7.50
N SER A 95 -6.05 -0.77 -6.35
CA SER A 95 -5.64 0.63 -6.25
C SER A 95 -4.38 0.92 -7.08
N ASN A 96 -3.42 -0.01 -7.14
CA ASN A 96 -2.23 0.15 -7.97
C ASN A 96 -2.55 0.07 -9.47
N LEU A 97 -3.47 -0.80 -9.88
CA LEU A 97 -3.92 -0.86 -11.27
C LEU A 97 -4.64 0.44 -11.67
N LEU A 98 -5.48 0.98 -10.79
CA LEU A 98 -6.13 2.28 -11.00
C LEU A 98 -5.11 3.42 -11.07
N LEU A 99 -4.12 3.42 -10.18
CA LEU A 99 -3.04 4.39 -10.17
C LEU A 99 -2.27 4.35 -11.50
N ALA A 100 -1.84 3.16 -11.92
CA ALA A 100 -1.14 2.96 -13.18
C ALA A 100 -1.98 3.42 -14.39
N PHE A 101 -3.28 3.10 -14.39
CA PHE A 101 -4.19 3.56 -15.43
C PHE A 101 -4.27 5.09 -15.48
N VAL A 102 -4.47 5.76 -14.35
CA VAL A 102 -4.53 7.23 -14.29
C VAL A 102 -3.23 7.87 -14.78
N PHE A 103 -2.08 7.37 -14.32
CA PHE A 103 -0.77 7.89 -14.75
C PHE A 103 -0.44 7.57 -16.21
N SER A 104 -1.01 6.51 -16.80
CA SER A 104 -0.81 6.20 -18.22
C SER A 104 -1.55 7.15 -19.18
N LEU A 105 -2.54 7.90 -18.68
CA LEU A 105 -3.32 8.86 -19.45
C LEU A 105 -2.69 10.27 -19.47
N ALA A 106 -1.65 10.49 -18.67
CA ALA A 106 -0.93 11.77 -18.55
C ALA A 106 0.37 11.74 -19.36
#